data_AF-F4RDQ9-F1
#
_entry.id   AF-F4RDQ9-F1
#
_cell.length_a   1.000
_cell.length_b   1.000
_cell.length_c   1.000
_cell.angle_alpha   90.00
_cell.angle_beta   90.00
_cell.angle_gamma   90.00
#
_symmetry.space_group_name_H-M   'P 1'
#
loop_
_entity.id
_entity.type
_entity.pdbx_description
1 polymer ?
#
loop_
_entity_poly.entity_id
_entity_poly.type
_entity_poly.pdbx_seq_one_letter_code
_entity_poly.pdbx_strand_id
1 'polypeptide(L)'
;MKTVIPVDPFHFRSHKESDEFCQHYTDPKLFPELRDANGWYFNSSAGECTNVWYSGFASLARNMHPIRFNFMMEDMIKRRNDWLIRRLLKRENITFLGDLRQ
;
A
#
# COMPACT_ATOMS: atom_id res chain seq x y z
N MET A 1 14.29 4.50 -13.15
CA MET A 1 13.36 4.51 -12.00
C MET A 1 13.03 3.06 -11.69
N LYS A 2 13.51 2.51 -10.56
CA LYS A 2 13.14 1.15 -10.14
C LYS A 2 11.73 1.25 -9.56
N THR A 3 10.74 0.71 -10.28
CA THR A 3 9.37 0.62 -9.78
C THR A 3 9.36 -0.43 -8.68
N VAL A 4 9.09 -0.02 -7.45
CA VAL A 4 8.81 -0.94 -6.35
C VAL A 4 7.40 -1.47 -6.56
N ILE A 5 7.27 -2.76 -6.83
CA ILE A 5 5.98 -3.42 -6.85
C ILE A 5 5.63 -3.64 -5.38
N PRO A 6 4.54 -3.03 -4.87
CA PRO A 6 4.19 -3.16 -3.47
C PRO A 6 4.03 -4.64 -3.16
N VAL A 7 4.81 -5.11 -2.20
CA VAL A 7 4.75 -6.48 -1.74
C VAL A 7 3.38 -6.72 -1.14
N ASP A 8 2.72 -7.78 -1.59
CA ASP A 8 1.47 -8.28 -1.01
C ASP A 8 1.75 -9.56 -0.20
N PRO A 9 1.95 -9.46 1.13
CA PRO A 9 2.15 -10.62 1.98
C PRO A 9 0.92 -11.54 2.05
N PHE A 10 -0.27 -11.06 1.69
CA PHE A 10 -1.47 -11.89 1.63
C PHE A 10 -1.45 -12.76 0.38
N HIS A 11 -1.07 -12.19 -0.76
CA HIS A 11 -0.85 -12.95 -1.98
C HIS A 11 0.29 -13.96 -1.82
N PHE A 12 1.41 -13.54 -1.22
CA PHE A 12 2.54 -14.43 -0.89
C PHE A 12 2.13 -15.67 -0.10
N ARG A 13 1.28 -15.49 0.93
CA ARG A 13 0.79 -16.59 1.79
C ARG A 13 -0.23 -17.50 1.13
N SER A 14 -0.82 -17.08 0.01
CA SER A 14 -1.91 -17.80 -0.67
C SER A 14 -1.42 -18.73 -1.78
N HIS A 15 -0.15 -18.61 -2.18
CA HIS A 15 0.47 -19.44 -3.21
C HIS A 15 1.32 -20.57 -2.61
N LYS A 16 1.61 -21.59 -3.43
CA LYS A 16 2.53 -22.67 -3.04
C LYS A 16 3.94 -22.10 -2.91
N GLU A 17 4.71 -22.61 -1.95
CA GLU A 17 6.12 -22.23 -1.78
C GLU A 17 6.97 -22.53 -3.03
N SER A 18 6.53 -23.48 -3.86
CA SER A 18 7.18 -23.84 -5.12
C SER A 18 6.86 -22.91 -6.31
N ASP A 19 6.00 -21.92 -6.13
CA ASP A 19 5.65 -20.95 -7.18
C ASP A 19 6.73 -19.85 -7.26
N GLU A 20 7.87 -20.18 -7.88
CA GLU A 20 9.05 -19.30 -7.95
C GLU A 20 8.74 -17.91 -8.54
N PHE A 21 7.82 -17.85 -9.51
CA PHE A 21 7.40 -16.58 -10.10
C PHE A 21 6.68 -15.70 -9.07
N CYS A 22 5.68 -16.25 -8.37
CA CYS A 22 4.97 -15.51 -7.32
C CYS A 22 5.93 -15.09 -6.19
N GLN A 23 6.77 -16.01 -5.73
CA GLN A 23 7.74 -15.78 -4.65
C GLN A 23 8.68 -14.62 -4.98
N HIS A 24 9.21 -14.56 -6.22
CA HIS A 24 10.13 -13.52 -6.65
C HIS A 24 9.56 -12.09 -6.53
N TYR A 25 8.27 -11.92 -6.83
CA TYR A 25 7.62 -10.60 -6.83
C TYR A 25 6.88 -10.27 -5.54
N THR A 26 6.60 -11.27 -4.69
CA THR A 26 5.71 -11.08 -3.53
C THR A 26 6.34 -11.45 -2.19
N ASP A 27 7.54 -12.06 -2.14
CA ASP A 27 8.21 -12.28 -0.87
C ASP A 27 8.77 -10.95 -0.32
N PRO A 28 8.23 -10.41 0.80
CA PRO A 28 8.71 -9.16 1.36
C PRO A 28 10.16 -9.22 1.84
N LYS A 29 10.70 -10.42 2.07
CA LYS A 29 12.11 -10.60 2.47
C LYS A 29 13.09 -10.26 1.35
N LEU A 30 12.66 -10.28 0.09
CA LEU A 30 13.48 -9.94 -1.06
C LEU A 30 13.66 -8.42 -1.26
N PHE A 31 12.94 -7.61 -0.48
CA PHE A 31 12.93 -6.15 -0.57
C PHE A 31 13.46 -5.54 0.73
N PRO A 32 14.80 -5.49 0.91
CA PRO A 32 15.41 -4.98 2.13
C PRO A 32 15.04 -3.53 2.43
N GLU A 33 14.66 -2.75 1.41
CA GLU A 33 14.15 -1.39 1.55
C GLU A 33 12.82 -1.31 2.31
N LEU A 34 12.12 -2.41 2.57
CA LEU A 34 10.88 -2.40 3.37
C LEU A 34 11.15 -2.49 4.88
N ARG A 35 12.43 -2.57 5.27
CA ARG A 35 12.88 -2.76 6.64
C ARG A 35 14.02 -1.79 6.99
N ASP A 36 14.07 -1.42 8.26
CA ASP A 36 15.20 -0.70 8.84
C ASP A 36 15.80 -1.51 10.01
N ALA A 37 16.72 -0.92 10.76
CA ALA A 37 17.33 -1.54 11.93
C ALA A 37 16.30 -1.86 13.05
N ASN A 38 15.12 -1.25 13.02
CA ASN A 38 14.07 -1.39 14.01
C ASN A 38 12.97 -2.38 13.58
N GLY A 39 12.99 -2.86 12.34
CA GLY A 39 12.08 -3.89 11.84
C GLY A 39 11.40 -3.50 10.54
N TRP A 40 10.14 -3.91 10.39
CA TRP A 40 9.32 -3.57 9.21
C TRP A 40 8.71 -2.19 9.40
N TYR A 41 8.95 -1.26 8.47
CA TYR A 41 8.30 0.05 8.50
C TYR A 41 7.27 0.22 7.37
N PHE A 42 7.35 -0.57 6.30
CA PHE A 42 6.32 -0.60 5.27
C PHE A 42 5.09 -1.40 5.72
N ASN A 43 3.92 -0.76 5.69
CA ASN A 43 2.65 -1.41 6.00
C ASN A 43 1.92 -1.81 4.71
N SER A 44 2.24 -3.00 4.21
CA SER A 44 1.64 -3.58 3.01
C SER A 44 0.11 -3.72 3.10
N SER A 45 -0.43 -4.00 4.28
CA SER A 45 -1.89 -4.08 4.50
C SER A 45 -2.58 -2.74 4.26
N ALA A 46 -1.96 -1.64 4.70
CA ALA A 46 -2.45 -0.29 4.41
C ALA A 46 -2.31 0.07 2.92
N GLY A 47 -1.23 -0.40 2.28
CA GLY A 47 -1.05 -0.35 0.83
C GLY A 47 -2.19 -1.05 0.08
N GLU A 48 -2.50 -2.29 0.46
CA GLU A 48 -3.56 -3.08 -0.17
C GLU A 48 -4.95 -2.46 0.02
N CYS A 49 -5.27 -2.01 1.24
CA CYS A 49 -6.50 -1.25 1.49
C CYS A 49 -6.61 0.02 0.62
N THR A 50 -5.48 0.60 0.23
CA THR A 50 -5.41 1.76 -0.67
C THR A 50 -5.56 1.35 -2.12
N ASN A 51 -4.92 0.27 -2.55
CA ASN A 51 -5.08 -0.31 -3.88
C ASN A 51 -6.54 -0.70 -4.16
N VAL A 52 -7.23 -1.32 -3.19
CA VAL A 52 -8.66 -1.66 -3.31
C VAL A 52 -9.50 -0.41 -3.58
N TRP A 53 -9.23 0.70 -2.89
CA TRP A 53 -9.95 1.96 -3.16
C TRP A 53 -9.57 2.58 -4.50
N TYR A 54 -8.28 2.60 -4.83
CA TYR A 54 -7.78 3.08 -6.10
C TYR A 54 -8.34 2.27 -7.29
N SER A 55 -8.59 0.96 -7.11
CA SER A 55 -9.13 0.07 -8.14
C SER A 55 -10.47 0.56 -8.70
N GLY A 56 -11.29 1.23 -7.87
CA GLY A 56 -12.54 1.88 -8.30
C GLY A 56 -12.35 3.04 -9.27
N PHE A 57 -11.13 3.59 -9.37
CA PHE A 57 -10.75 4.68 -10.28
C PHE A 57 -9.79 4.21 -11.38
N ALA A 58 -9.41 2.93 -11.42
CA ALA A 58 -8.35 2.44 -12.31
C ALA A 58 -8.66 2.67 -13.80
N SER A 59 -9.92 2.61 -14.22
CA SER A 59 -10.33 2.90 -15.61
C SER A 59 -10.13 4.36 -15.99
N LEU A 60 -10.40 5.29 -15.06
CA LEU A 60 -10.17 6.71 -15.24
C LEU A 60 -8.68 7.03 -15.21
N ALA A 61 -7.95 6.49 -14.22
CA ALA A 61 -6.53 6.72 -14.01
C ALA A 61 -5.69 6.30 -15.23
N ARG A 62 -6.06 5.21 -15.92
CA ARG A 62 -5.41 4.75 -17.15
C ARG A 62 -5.41 5.77 -18.29
N ASN A 63 -6.36 6.70 -18.30
CA ASN A 63 -6.51 7.72 -19.34
C ASN A 63 -6.17 9.13 -18.85
N MET A 64 -5.64 9.26 -17.63
CA MET A 64 -5.28 10.58 -17.08
C MET A 64 -4.01 11.10 -17.73
N HIS A 65 -3.99 12.41 -18.00
CA HIS A 65 -2.75 13.13 -18.25
C HIS A 65 -1.80 12.95 -17.05
N PRO A 66 -0.47 12.81 -17.25
CA PRO A 66 0.49 12.55 -16.16
C PRO A 66 0.34 13.46 -14.93
N ILE A 67 0.09 14.75 -15.13
CA ILE A 67 -0.15 15.71 -14.03
C ILE A 67 -1.35 15.30 -13.15
N ARG A 68 -2.45 14.87 -13.78
CA ARG A 68 -3.65 14.43 -13.06
C ARG A 68 -3.45 13.08 -12.40
N PHE A 69 -2.70 12.20 -13.05
CA PHE A 69 -2.32 10.92 -12.47
C PHE A 69 -1.47 11.13 -11.20
N ASN A 70 -0.45 11.98 -11.26
CA ASN A 70 0.37 12.31 -10.09
C ASN A 70 -0.46 12.93 -8.96
N PHE A 71 -1.35 13.88 -9.29
CA PHE A 71 -2.28 14.44 -8.30
C PHE A 71 -3.19 13.36 -7.67
N MET A 72 -3.66 12.38 -8.45
CA MET A 72 -4.43 11.25 -7.91
C MET A 72 -3.59 10.39 -6.96
N MET A 73 -2.34 10.10 -7.31
CA MET A 73 -1.47 9.25 -6.51
C MET A 73 -0.93 9.94 -5.24
N GLU A 74 -0.69 11.25 -5.29
CA GLU A 74 -0.09 11.99 -4.18
C GLU A 74 -1.17 12.64 -3.29
N ASP A 75 -1.95 13.57 -3.86
CA ASP A 75 -2.92 14.36 -3.10
C ASP A 75 -4.17 13.57 -2.73
N MET A 76 -4.76 12.85 -3.68
CA MET A 76 -6.05 12.19 -3.44
C MET A 76 -5.92 11.02 -2.47
N ILE A 77 -4.84 10.24 -2.57
CA ILE A 77 -4.52 9.19 -1.59
C ILE A 77 -4.32 9.81 -0.20
N LYS A 78 -3.55 10.90 -0.08
CA LYS A 78 -3.35 11.59 1.20
C LYS A 78 -4.68 12.07 1.80
N ARG A 79 -5.51 12.76 1.01
CA ARG A 79 -6.82 13.26 1.46
C ARG A 79 -7.75 12.14 1.91
N ARG A 80 -7.74 11.02 1.19
CA ARG A 80 -8.52 9.83 1.55
C ARG A 80 -8.03 9.23 2.87
N ASN A 81 -6.73 9.15 3.09
CA ASN A 81 -6.17 8.66 4.36
C ASN A 81 -6.53 9.59 5.52
N ASP A 82 -6.39 10.91 5.36
CA ASP A 82 -6.79 11.90 6.37
C ASP A 82 -8.28 11.77 6.71
N TRP A 83 -9.14 11.61 5.70
CA TRP A 83 -10.57 11.39 5.88
C TRP A 83 -10.87 10.08 6.63
N LEU A 84 -10.17 8.99 6.26
CA LEU A 84 -10.36 7.67 6.87
C LEU A 84 -9.96 7.69 8.34
N ILE A 85 -8.81 8.28 8.68
CA ILE A 85 -8.35 8.46 10.06
C ILE A 85 -9.39 9.23 10.87
N ARG A 86 -9.84 10.39 10.38
CA ARG A 86 -10.89 11.20 11.05
C ARG A 86 -12.18 10.41 11.28
N ARG A 87 -12.55 9.53 10.35
CA ARG A 87 -13.74 8.68 10.50
C ARG A 87 -13.53 7.57 11.54
N LEU A 88 -12.35 6.95 11.54
CA LEU A 88 -12.01 5.86 12.47
C LEU A 88 -11.84 6.36 13.91
N LEU A 89 -11.27 7.55 14.11
CA LEU A 89 -11.12 8.19 15.42
C LEU A 89 -12.45 8.50 16.12
N LYS A 90 -13.58 8.52 15.38
CA LYS A 90 -14.92 8.65 15.97
C LYS A 90 -15.45 7.35 16.58
N ARG A 91 -14.73 6.23 16.41
CA ARG A 91 -15.14 4.93 16.96
C ARG A 91 -14.45 4.72 18.31
N GLU A 92 -15.23 4.41 19.33
CA GLU A 92 -14.76 4.28 20.71
C GLU A 92 -13.81 3.09 20.92
N ASN A 93 -13.84 2.09 20.05
CA ASN A 93 -13.08 0.85 20.16
C ASN A 93 -11.91 0.75 19.15
N ILE A 94 -11.42 1.88 18.65
CA ILE A 94 -10.27 1.91 17.73
C ILE A 94 -9.13 2.70 18.33
N THR A 95 -7.96 2.08 18.42
CA THR A 95 -6.70 2.72 18.79
C THR A 95 -5.89 3.01 17.53
N PHE A 96 -5.55 4.28 17.32
CA PHE A 96 -4.60 4.67 16.28
C PHE A 96 -3.18 4.25 16.71
N LEU A 97 -2.52 3.42 15.90
CA LEU A 97 -1.19 2.89 16.21
C LEU A 97 -0.03 3.83 15.80
N GLY A 98 -0.36 5.03 15.33
CA GLY A 98 0.62 6.07 14.99
C GLY A 98 0.83 6.25 13.49
N ASP A 99 1.43 7.39 13.12
CA ASP A 99 2.05 7.59 11.82
C ASP A 99 3.31 6.71 11.79
N LEU A 100 3.42 5.81 10.82
CA LEU A 100 4.68 5.14 10.51
C LEU A 100 5.68 6.26 10.26
N ARG A 101 6.65 6.44 11.17
CA ARG A 101 7.67 7.47 11.02
C ARG A 101 8.34 7.24 9.67
N GLN A 102 8.17 8.22 8.78
CA GLN A 102 8.85 8.28 7.50
C GLN A 102 10.34 8.58 7.73
#